data_AF-E4NS79-F1
#
_entry.id   AF-E4NS79-F1
#
_cell.length_a   1.000
_cell.length_b   1.000
_cell.length_c   1.000
_cell.angle_alpha   90.00
_cell.angle_beta   90.00
_cell.angle_gamma   90.00
#
_symmetry.space_group_name_H-M   'P 1'
#
loop_
_entity.id
_entity.type
_entity.pdbx_description
1 polymer ?
#
loop_
_entity_poly.entity_id
_entity_poly.type
_entity_poly.pdbx_seq_one_letter_code
_entity_poly.pdbx_strand_id
1 'polypeptide(L)'
;MGKWFRLYTKIHTYQYAVLGIVGIVATIIFASPGTDFIHVGRQRLDVFYISLALFGALFVLSVTDEYSPEDYGLYSSKSEK
;
A
#
# COMPACT_ATOMS: atom_id res chain seq x y z
N MET A 1 23.51 6.75 11.84
CA MET A 1 22.05 6.83 12.11
C MET A 1 21.23 7.37 10.92
N GLY A 2 21.71 8.37 10.17
CA GLY A 2 20.92 8.97 9.05
C GLY A 2 20.50 8.02 7.91
N LYS A 3 21.28 6.98 7.56
CA LYS A 3 20.90 6.01 6.52
C LYS A 3 19.66 5.17 6.90
N TRP A 4 19.57 4.75 8.15
CA TRP A 4 18.44 3.96 8.66
C TRP A 4 17.18 4.81 8.77
N PHE A 5 17.31 6.06 9.21
CA PHE A 5 16.19 7.00 9.27
C PHE A 5 15.63 7.31 7.87
N ARG A 6 16.53 7.48 6.88
CA ARG A 6 16.16 7.71 5.47
C ARG A 6 15.54 6.48 4.80
N LEU A 7 15.93 5.27 5.22
CA LEU A 7 15.29 4.03 4.76
C LEU A 7 13.91 3.88 5.40
N TYR A 8 13.77 4.21 6.67
CA TYR A 8 12.52 4.13 7.43
C TYR A 8 11.48 5.12 6.92
N THR A 9 11.85 6.39 6.68
CA THR A 9 10.94 7.38 6.07
C THR A 9 10.52 6.96 4.68
N LYS A 10 11.46 6.43 3.87
CA LYS A 10 11.14 5.91 2.54
C LYS A 10 10.18 4.70 2.61
N ILE A 11 10.40 3.75 3.53
CA ILE A 11 9.50 2.60 3.73
C ILE A 11 8.12 3.06 4.20
N HIS A 12 8.05 4.05 5.09
CA HIS A 12 6.77 4.62 5.55
C HIS A 12 5.98 5.25 4.39
N THR A 13 6.67 5.90 3.45
CA THR A 13 6.06 6.47 2.23
C THR A 13 5.56 5.38 1.27
N TYR A 14 6.38 4.35 1.01
CA TYR A 14 5.99 3.26 0.09
C TYR A 14 5.19 2.15 0.77
N GLN A 15 4.75 2.34 2.03
CA GLN A 15 4.09 1.30 2.80
C GLN A 15 2.81 0.82 2.11
N TYR A 16 2.05 1.74 1.50
CA TYR A 16 0.83 1.39 0.75
C TYR A 16 1.13 0.62 -0.55
N ALA A 17 2.19 0.98 -1.28
CA ALA A 17 2.64 0.23 -2.46
C ALA A 17 3.11 -1.18 -2.08
N VAL A 18 3.93 -1.30 -1.04
CA VAL A 18 4.43 -2.60 -0.56
C VAL A 18 3.27 -3.47 -0.06
N LEU A 19 2.36 -2.92 0.74
CA LEU A 19 1.17 -3.64 1.20
C LEU A 19 0.26 -4.03 0.04
N GLY A 20 0.08 -3.16 -0.95
CA GLY A 20 -0.69 -3.45 -2.16
C GLY A 20 -0.09 -4.61 -2.95
N ILE A 21 1.20 -4.54 -3.28
CA ILE A 21 1.89 -5.60 -4.06
C ILE A 21 1.90 -6.92 -3.29
N VAL A 22 2.35 -6.91 -2.03
CA VAL A 22 2.44 -8.13 -1.21
C VAL A 22 1.06 -8.72 -1.00
N GLY A 23 0.04 -7.89 -0.76
CA GLY A 23 -1.34 -8.33 -0.60
C GLY A 23 -1.93 -8.94 -1.86
N ILE A 24 -1.70 -8.36 -3.04
CA ILE A 24 -2.11 -8.93 -4.33
C ILE A 24 -1.45 -10.30 -4.54
N VAL A 25 -0.12 -10.39 -4.38
CA VAL A 25 0.62 -11.64 -4.58
C VAL A 25 0.16 -12.72 -3.60
N ALA A 26 0.00 -12.38 -2.32
CA ALA A 26 -0.51 -13.32 -1.32
C ALA A 26 -1.93 -13.79 -1.67
N THR A 27 -2.80 -12.89 -2.14
CA THR A 27 -4.17 -13.25 -2.58
C THR A 27 -4.12 -14.24 -3.75
N ILE A 28 -3.27 -14.02 -4.75
CA ILE A 28 -3.14 -14.91 -5.91
C ILE A 28 -2.59 -16.30 -5.53
N ILE A 29 -1.64 -16.36 -4.59
CA ILE A 29 -0.99 -17.62 -4.19
C ILE A 29 -1.87 -18.45 -3.25
N PHE A 30 -2.51 -17.80 -2.27
CA PHE A 30 -3.16 -18.50 -1.16
C PHE A 30 -4.68 -18.54 -1.25
N ALA A 31 -5.31 -17.61 -1.95
CA ALA A 31 -6.75 -17.59 -2.13
C ALA A 31 -7.12 -18.07 -3.54
N SER A 32 -8.26 -18.75 -3.65
CA SER A 32 -8.81 -19.20 -4.92
C SER A 32 -10.18 -18.58 -5.14
N PRO A 33 -10.52 -18.17 -6.37
CA PRO A 33 -11.84 -17.66 -6.65
C PRO A 33 -12.88 -18.75 -6.39
N GLY A 34 -13.96 -18.40 -5.70
CA GLY A 34 -15.08 -19.28 -5.43
C GLY A 34 -14.91 -20.27 -4.28
N THR A 35 -13.85 -20.17 -3.48
CA THR A 35 -13.68 -21.00 -2.28
C THR A 35 -14.27 -20.35 -1.04
N ASP A 36 -13.96 -19.07 -0.83
CA ASP A 36 -14.27 -18.34 0.39
C ASP A 36 -15.23 -17.19 0.10
N PHE A 37 -16.30 -17.10 0.89
CA PHE A 37 -17.35 -16.11 0.66
C PHE A 37 -17.79 -15.45 1.95
N ILE A 38 -17.98 -14.14 1.88
CA ILE A 38 -18.62 -13.34 2.91
C ILE A 38 -20.07 -13.09 2.48
N HIS A 39 -20.99 -13.32 3.40
CA HIS A 39 -22.41 -13.05 3.19
C HIS A 39 -22.73 -11.66 3.74
N VAL A 40 -23.12 -10.75 2.85
CA VAL A 40 -23.62 -9.43 3.21
C VAL A 40 -25.11 -9.42 2.91
N GLY A 41 -25.91 -9.82 3.90
CA GLY A 41 -27.34 -10.05 3.73
C GLY A 41 -27.61 -11.19 2.75
N ARG A 42 -28.35 -10.91 1.66
CA ARG A 42 -28.67 -11.89 0.61
C ARG A 42 -27.60 -11.99 -0.49
N GLN A 43 -26.62 -11.08 -0.49
CA GLN A 43 -25.53 -11.10 -1.47
C GLN A 43 -24.36 -11.93 -0.94
N ARG A 44 -23.81 -12.77 -1.81
CA ARG A 44 -22.62 -13.57 -1.55
C ARG A 44 -21.46 -12.93 -2.30
N LEU A 45 -20.50 -12.39 -1.56
CA LEU A 45 -19.31 -11.77 -2.11
C LEU A 45 -18.13 -12.70 -1.90
N ASP A 46 -17.34 -12.86 -2.95
CA ASP A 46 -16.16 -13.72 -2.94
C ASP A 46 -14.96 -12.96 -2.34
N VAL A 47 -14.34 -13.58 -1.35
CA VAL A 47 -13.24 -13.00 -0.56
C VAL A 47 -12.01 -12.74 -1.44
N PHE A 48 -11.80 -13.55 -2.47
CA PHE A 48 -10.70 -13.39 -3.42
C PHE A 48 -10.80 -12.03 -4.13
N TYR A 49 -11.97 -11.74 -4.72
CA TYR A 49 -12.18 -10.49 -5.45
C TYR A 49 -12.24 -9.27 -4.53
N ILE A 50 -12.79 -9.41 -3.31
CA ILE A 50 -12.75 -8.35 -2.30
C ILE A 50 -11.29 -8.00 -1.97
N SER A 51 -10.48 -9.01 -1.66
CA SER A 51 -9.08 -8.81 -1.27
C SER A 51 -8.27 -8.21 -2.43
N LEU A 52 -8.47 -8.73 -3.65
CA LEU A 52 -7.82 -8.22 -4.85
C LEU A 52 -8.19 -6.76 -5.12
N ALA A 53 -9.47 -6.39 -5.00
CA ALA A 53 -9.92 -5.02 -5.16
C ALA A 53 -9.34 -4.09 -4.09
N LEU A 54 -9.27 -4.54 -2.84
CA LEU A 54 -8.79 -3.74 -1.72
C LEU A 54 -7.28 -3.50 -1.79
N PHE A 55 -6.48 -4.53 -2.06
CA PHE A 55 -5.04 -4.36 -2.27
C PHE A 55 -4.71 -3.63 -3.57
N GLY A 56 -5.53 -3.82 -4.61
CA GLY A 56 -5.47 -3.02 -5.83
C GLY A 56 -5.71 -1.54 -5.56
N ALA A 57 -6.72 -1.20 -4.77
CA ALA A 57 -7.01 0.18 -4.39
C ALA A 57 -5.86 0.79 -3.57
N LEU A 58 -5.30 0.06 -2.60
CA LEU A 58 -4.11 0.50 -1.85
C LEU A 58 -2.91 0.77 -2.75
N PHE A 59 -2.70 -0.08 -3.76
CA PHE A 59 -1.64 0.12 -4.74
C PHE A 59 -1.89 1.36 -5.59
N VAL A 60 -3.11 1.54 -6.12
CA VAL A 60 -3.50 2.73 -6.89
C VAL A 60 -3.29 4.00 -6.07
N LEU A 61 -3.80 4.04 -4.85
CA LEU A 61 -3.60 5.17 -3.94
C LEU A 61 -2.12 5.48 -3.74
N SER A 62 -1.29 4.45 -3.59
CA SER A 62 0.15 4.63 -3.42
C SER A 62 0.87 5.16 -4.66
N VAL A 63 0.37 4.92 -5.87
CA VAL A 63 1.01 5.42 -7.10
C VAL A 63 0.44 6.78 -7.54
N THR A 64 -0.77 7.13 -7.10
CA THR A 64 -1.38 8.44 -7.36
C THR A 64 -1.01 9.49 -6.33
N ASP A 65 -0.50 9.09 -5.17
CA ASP A 65 -0.02 10.03 -4.15
C ASP A 65 1.29 10.69 -4.63
N GLU A 66 1.24 12.00 -4.85
CA GLU A 66 2.35 12.77 -5.40
C GLU A 66 3.31 13.12 -4.27
N TYR A 67 4.46 12.43 -4.22
CA TYR A 67 5.46 12.63 -3.18
C TYR A 67 6.12 14.01 -3.30
N SER A 68 5.79 14.93 -2.38
CA SER A 68 6.55 16.16 -2.18
C SER A 68 7.55 15.99 -1.02
N PRO A 69 8.86 15.94 -1.26
CA PRO A 69 9.88 15.82 -0.19
C PRO A 69 9.89 17.02 0.78
N GLU A 70 9.23 18.11 0.38
CA GLU A 70 9.06 19.36 1.14
C GLU A 70 8.13 19.15 2.34
N ASP A 71 7.06 18.37 2.19
CA ASP A 71 6.05 18.09 3.22
C ASP A 71 6.60 17.26 4.39
N TYR A 72 7.72 16.57 4.16
CA TYR A 72 8.41 15.75 5.16
C TYR A 72 9.65 16.43 5.73
N GLY A 73 9.88 17.72 5.44
CA GLY A 73 11.00 18.50 5.98
C GLY A 73 12.38 18.00 5.54
N LEU A 74 12.45 17.22 4.45
CA LEU A 74 13.72 16.66 3.95
C LEU A 74 14.55 17.68 3.15
N TYR A 75 13.96 18.84 2.84
CA TYR A 75 14.65 20.05 2.41
C TYR A 75 14.40 21.20 3.38
N SER A 76 15.11 21.20 4.52
CA SER A 76 15.35 22.44 5.25
C SER A 76 16.80 22.50 5.73
N SER A 77 17.44 23.65 5.48
CA SER A 77 18.83 24.03 5.75
C SER A 77 19.92 23.57 4.77
N LYS A 78 19.81 24.03 3.51
CA LYS A 78 21.01 24.38 2.73
C LYS A 78 20.98 25.87 2.38
N SER A 79 20.95 26.73 3.40
CA SER A 79 21.23 28.16 3.26
C SER A 79 21.40 28.79 4.65
N GLU A 80 22.57 28.60 5.25
CA GLU A 80 23.12 29.66 6.10
C GLU A 80 24.44 30.05 5.44
N LYS A 81 24.46 31.29 4.93
CA LYS A 81 25.63 31.95 4.34
C LYS A 81 26.57 32.38 5.45
#